data_AF-A0AAV5R7F8-F1
#
_entry.id   AF-A0AAV5R7F8-F1
#
_cell.length_a   1.000
_cell.length_b   1.000
_cell.length_c   1.000
_cell.angle_alpha   90.00
_cell.angle_beta   90.00
_cell.angle_gamma   90.00
#
_symmetry.space_group_name_H-M   'P 1'
#
loop_
_entity.id
_entity.type
_entity.pdbx_description
1 polymer ?
#
loop_
_entity_poly.entity_id
_entity_poly.type
_entity_poly.pdbx_seq_one_letter_code
_entity_poly.pdbx_strand_id
1 'polypeptide(L)'
;MRDTWKRKKSDLPMTMKNNDIFNPHRKGKNDKSLVYKMLIGGCIALFVFCYTLSSTWGKSVDISNIPENDINPLYAQKQNNLKLENQKLKDKLQSIENGIDSLQNIENDANNALATPPNQNDQLPFGVEFYDLKDYEGTVDGKNNDEIVLLLIPLRNAEKVLPLMFRNMMNITYSHNLIDIAFLVSDCSDGDKTLETLYELTAAMQESKLIPILEAKEKQTKGKGVFGSSDLYLKYMPEDYIKNVKKSYSPPFHSEYEKPFRSIQIYQKDFGQVIGQGFSDRHDIKIQGIRRKLMGRARNWLLSTALKPYHSWVYWRDVDIEMSPGDILEFMMKFATDFDVIVPNVWRPLPTFLGSEQPYDLNSWIESNEGLKLAKSLDEDDVIVEGYEEYATWRAHLAYIRDVNGDPKEIIDLDGVGGVSILSKASVFRHGSNFPAFTFMNHAETEAFGKLTKEMGLRVGGLPHYTVWHIFEPSEDDLIKISKMERKKRRFGSI
;
A
#
# COMPACT_ATOMS: atom_id res chain seq x y z
N MET A 1 -45.60 23.20 38.76
CA MET A 1 -44.47 24.01 39.27
C MET A 1 -43.22 23.15 39.04
N ARG A 2 -42.53 23.34 37.90
CA ARG A 2 -41.36 24.24 37.73
C ARG A 2 -40.20 23.83 38.63
N ASP A 3 -39.17 23.20 38.04
CA ASP A 3 -37.75 23.65 38.11
C ASP A 3 -36.82 22.64 37.39
N THR A 4 -36.38 22.91 36.16
CA THR A 4 -35.24 23.75 35.71
C THR A 4 -33.89 23.01 35.62
N TRP A 5 -33.77 22.09 34.65
CA TRP A 5 -32.47 21.73 34.07
C TRP A 5 -32.20 22.60 32.84
N LYS A 6 -31.41 23.66 33.03
CA LYS A 6 -30.89 24.51 31.95
C LYS A 6 -29.82 23.74 31.17
N ARG A 7 -30.16 23.29 29.97
CA ARG A 7 -29.18 23.01 28.90
C ARG A 7 -28.44 24.31 28.57
N LYS A 8 -27.12 24.35 28.76
CA LYS A 8 -26.26 25.35 28.12
C LYS A 8 -26.34 25.13 26.61
N LYS A 9 -26.96 26.07 25.90
CA LYS A 9 -26.85 26.22 24.45
C LYS A 9 -25.38 26.50 24.12
N SER A 10 -24.79 25.72 23.21
CA SER A 10 -23.64 26.17 22.46
C SER A 10 -24.10 27.27 21.53
N ASP A 11 -23.74 28.52 21.84
CA ASP A 11 -23.93 29.64 20.93
C ASP A 11 -22.92 29.52 19.80
N LEU A 12 -23.35 28.91 18.70
CA LEU A 12 -22.74 29.10 17.38
C LEU A 12 -23.85 29.63 16.45
N PRO A 13 -23.74 30.86 15.92
CA PRO A 13 -24.74 31.41 15.02
C PRO A 13 -24.66 30.72 13.65
N MET A 14 -25.62 29.83 13.40
CA MET A 14 -26.09 29.53 12.04
C MET A 14 -26.93 30.72 11.57
N THR A 15 -26.32 31.60 10.76
CA THR A 15 -26.89 32.24 9.56
C THR A 15 -25.95 33.36 9.12
N MET A 16 -25.24 33.19 8.02
CA MET A 16 -24.93 34.32 7.14
C MET A 16 -25.47 34.02 5.75
N LYS A 17 -26.29 34.95 5.28
CA LYS A 17 -26.88 35.00 3.95
C LYS A 17 -25.76 35.09 2.92
N ASN A 18 -25.93 34.34 1.83
CA ASN A 18 -25.26 34.60 0.56
C ASN A 18 -25.43 36.08 0.19
N ASN A 19 -24.31 36.79 0.15
CA ASN A 19 -23.96 37.81 -0.85
C ASN A 19 -22.59 38.35 -0.47
N ASP A 20 -21.54 37.63 -0.87
CA ASP A 20 -20.25 38.24 -1.21
C ASP A 20 -19.59 37.34 -2.26
N ILE A 21 -19.83 37.71 -3.51
CA ILE A 21 -19.09 37.23 -4.66
C ILE A 21 -17.71 37.88 -4.56
N PHE A 22 -16.72 37.13 -4.06
CA PHE A 22 -15.33 37.53 -4.19
C PHE A 22 -14.91 37.36 -5.65
N ASN A 23 -14.96 38.46 -6.39
CA ASN A 23 -14.51 38.57 -7.78
C ASN A 23 -13.10 39.18 -7.77
N PRO A 24 -12.01 38.41 -7.99
CA PRO A 24 -10.72 39.02 -8.23
C PRO A 24 -10.72 39.59 -9.66
N HIS A 25 -11.04 40.87 -9.77
CA HIS A 25 -10.81 41.63 -10.99
C HIS A 25 -9.34 41.56 -11.41
N ARG A 26 -9.14 41.12 -12.66
CA ARG A 26 -7.92 41.28 -13.45
C ARG A 26 -7.35 42.69 -13.31
N LYS A 27 -6.09 42.80 -12.88
CA LYS A 27 -5.15 43.84 -13.32
C LYS A 27 -3.74 43.25 -13.42
N GLY A 28 -3.14 43.37 -14.61
CA GLY A 28 -1.71 43.22 -14.85
C GLY A 28 -1.24 41.84 -15.32
N LYS A 29 -1.31 41.58 -16.64
CA LYS A 29 -0.48 40.54 -17.29
C LYS A 29 0.99 40.93 -17.11
N ASN A 30 1.76 40.14 -16.37
CA ASN A 30 3.21 40.05 -16.51
C ASN A 30 3.57 38.61 -16.84
N ASP A 31 4.02 38.45 -18.08
CA ASP A 31 4.22 37.20 -18.80
C ASP A 31 5.51 36.50 -18.32
N LYS A 32 5.42 35.75 -17.21
CA LYS A 32 6.55 34.97 -16.65
C LYS A 32 6.99 33.79 -17.53
N SER A 33 6.21 33.44 -18.56
CA SER A 33 6.56 32.36 -19.50
C SER A 33 7.63 32.79 -20.51
N LEU A 34 7.71 34.10 -20.83
CA LEU A 34 8.74 34.65 -21.72
C LEU A 34 10.12 34.68 -21.03
N VAL A 35 10.15 35.04 -19.73
CA VAL A 35 11.38 35.10 -18.93
C VAL A 35 11.98 33.71 -18.70
N TYR A 36 11.14 32.70 -18.48
CA TYR A 36 11.61 31.32 -18.28
C TYR A 36 12.13 30.68 -19.59
N LYS A 37 11.49 30.99 -20.73
CA LYS A 37 11.99 30.58 -22.07
C LYS A 37 13.27 31.31 -22.47
N MET A 38 13.46 32.57 -22.08
CA MET A 38 14.72 33.30 -22.29
C MET A 38 15.85 32.82 -21.37
N LEU A 39 15.56 32.39 -20.14
CA LEU A 39 16.55 31.84 -19.21
C LEU A 39 17.04 30.45 -19.65
N ILE A 40 16.14 29.57 -20.09
CA ILE A 40 16.52 28.24 -20.60
C ILE A 40 17.23 28.37 -21.96
N GLY A 41 16.76 29.24 -22.85
CA GLY A 41 17.44 29.55 -24.11
C GLY A 41 18.83 30.17 -23.90
N GLY A 42 18.98 31.02 -22.88
CA GLY A 42 20.25 31.61 -22.46
C GLY A 42 21.22 30.59 -21.88
N CYS A 43 20.77 29.64 -21.06
CA CYS A 43 21.59 28.57 -20.51
C CYS A 43 22.06 27.57 -21.58
N ILE A 44 21.20 27.22 -22.54
CA ILE A 44 21.56 26.34 -23.66
C ILE A 44 22.52 27.06 -24.62
N ALA A 45 22.32 28.35 -24.90
CA ALA A 45 23.26 29.14 -25.68
C ALA A 45 24.62 29.31 -24.98
N LEU A 46 24.65 29.44 -23.64
CA LEU A 46 25.88 29.46 -22.85
C LEU A 46 26.58 28.10 -22.85
N PHE A 47 25.83 26.99 -22.80
CA PHE A 47 26.42 25.65 -22.85
C PHE A 47 27.00 25.34 -24.24
N VAL A 48 26.30 25.72 -25.32
CA VAL A 48 26.78 25.59 -26.71
C VAL A 48 27.93 26.57 -26.98
N PHE A 49 27.93 27.76 -26.39
CA PHE A 49 29.05 28.72 -26.48
C PHE A 49 30.27 28.22 -25.69
N CYS A 50 30.10 27.67 -24.49
CA CYS A 50 31.18 27.06 -23.71
C CYS A 50 31.73 25.78 -24.36
N TYR A 51 30.87 24.99 -25.02
CA TYR A 51 31.28 23.78 -25.76
C TYR A 51 31.96 24.13 -27.10
N THR A 52 31.52 25.18 -27.79
CA THR A 52 32.21 25.68 -28.99
C THR A 52 33.51 26.40 -28.63
N LEU A 53 33.61 27.07 -27.48
CA LEU A 53 34.88 27.57 -26.94
C LEU A 53 35.81 26.44 -26.50
N SER A 54 35.31 25.39 -25.83
CA SER A 54 36.16 24.26 -25.43
C SER A 54 36.64 23.42 -26.61
N SER A 55 35.85 23.31 -27.68
CA SER A 55 36.24 22.61 -28.92
C SER A 55 37.08 23.45 -29.89
N THR A 56 37.07 24.79 -29.78
CA THR A 56 37.96 25.68 -30.56
C THR A 56 39.24 26.08 -29.82
N TRP A 57 39.32 25.88 -28.50
CA TRP A 57 40.55 26.00 -27.70
C TRP A 57 41.26 24.65 -27.50
N GLY A 58 41.36 23.87 -28.58
CA GLY A 58 42.38 22.85 -28.75
C GLY A 58 43.73 23.43 -29.22
N LYS A 59 44.17 24.55 -28.64
CA LYS A 59 45.56 24.99 -28.74
C LYS A 59 46.14 25.04 -27.35
N SER A 60 47.05 24.11 -27.09
CA SER A 60 47.97 24.10 -25.95
C SER A 60 48.59 25.49 -25.80
N VAL A 61 48.09 26.27 -24.84
CA VAL A 61 48.82 27.42 -24.34
C VAL A 61 49.93 26.86 -23.48
N ASP A 62 51.16 26.98 -23.99
CA ASP A 62 52.38 26.70 -23.25
C ASP A 62 52.48 27.75 -22.13
N ILE A 63 52.28 27.32 -20.88
CA ILE A 63 52.24 28.17 -19.68
C ILE A 63 53.65 28.28 -19.06
N SER A 64 54.72 28.04 -19.84
CA SER A 64 56.08 28.08 -19.33
C SER A 64 56.62 29.50 -19.01
N ASN A 65 55.84 30.59 -19.16
CA ASN A 65 56.31 31.96 -18.90
C ASN A 65 55.23 32.93 -18.38
N ILE A 66 54.67 32.68 -17.19
CA ILE A 66 53.95 33.74 -16.42
C ILE A 66 54.83 34.12 -15.22
N PRO A 67 55.20 35.40 -15.03
CA PRO A 67 56.03 35.84 -13.91
C PRO A 67 55.35 35.55 -12.57
N GLU A 68 56.09 34.93 -11.66
CA GLU A 68 55.59 34.35 -10.40
C GLU A 68 55.30 35.39 -9.29
N ASN A 69 55.00 36.65 -9.63
CA ASN A 69 54.76 37.72 -8.67
C ASN A 69 53.45 38.45 -8.99
N ASP A 70 52.33 37.88 -8.51
CA ASP A 70 51.11 38.58 -8.03
C ASP A 70 49.89 37.64 -7.97
N ILE A 71 50.08 36.41 -7.49
CA ILE A 71 48.93 35.58 -7.06
C ILE A 71 48.56 36.05 -5.66
N ASN A 72 47.40 36.71 -5.55
CA ASN A 72 46.82 37.07 -4.26
C ASN A 72 46.82 35.82 -3.33
N PRO A 73 47.50 35.86 -2.16
CA PRO A 73 47.68 34.68 -1.31
C PRO A 73 46.34 34.06 -0.87
N LEU A 74 45.25 34.83 -0.83
CA LEU A 74 43.91 34.30 -0.58
C LEU A 74 43.42 33.34 -1.69
N TYR A 75 43.76 33.60 -2.95
CA TYR A 75 43.34 32.79 -4.09
C TYR A 75 44.10 31.46 -4.15
N ALA A 76 45.41 31.49 -3.89
CA ALA A 76 46.24 30.29 -3.77
C ALA A 76 45.77 29.39 -2.61
N GLN A 77 45.45 30.00 -1.46
CA GLN A 77 44.91 29.27 -0.30
C GLN A 77 43.54 28.64 -0.61
N LYS A 78 42.66 29.35 -1.31
CA LYS A 78 41.34 28.83 -1.69
C LYS A 78 41.44 27.66 -2.68
N GLN A 79 42.36 27.73 -3.66
CA GLN A 79 42.61 26.62 -4.58
C GLN A 79 43.19 25.40 -3.87
N ASN A 80 44.10 25.59 -2.92
CA ASN A 80 44.64 24.48 -2.13
C ASN A 80 43.58 23.82 -1.24
N ASN A 81 42.71 24.61 -0.61
CA ASN A 81 41.59 24.08 0.17
C ASN A 81 40.61 23.27 -0.70
N LEU A 82 40.25 23.79 -1.88
CA LEU A 82 39.41 23.08 -2.85
C LEU A 82 40.06 21.78 -3.35
N LYS A 83 41.38 21.76 -3.59
CA LYS A 83 42.10 20.53 -3.97
C LYS A 83 42.07 19.50 -2.84
N LEU A 84 42.30 19.94 -1.59
CA LEU A 84 42.27 19.06 -0.43
C LEU A 84 40.87 18.47 -0.18
N GLU A 85 39.83 19.27 -0.36
CA GLU A 85 38.44 18.84 -0.19
C GLU A 85 38.01 17.86 -1.30
N ASN A 86 38.39 18.12 -2.55
CA ASN A 86 38.19 17.19 -3.65
C ASN A 86 38.94 15.87 -3.46
N GLN A 87 40.15 15.90 -2.90
CA GLN A 87 40.90 14.69 -2.59
C GLN A 87 40.19 13.87 -1.52
N LYS A 88 39.72 14.51 -0.44
CA LYS A 88 38.93 13.84 0.61
C LYS A 88 37.64 13.20 0.07
N LEU A 89 36.97 13.85 -0.88
CA LEU A 89 35.79 13.31 -1.56
C LEU A 89 36.13 12.10 -2.42
N LYS A 90 37.23 12.14 -3.18
CA LYS A 90 37.71 10.99 -3.96
C LYS A 90 38.10 9.82 -3.08
N ASP A 91 38.82 10.06 -1.98
CA ASP A 91 39.21 8.99 -1.06
C ASP A 91 37.98 8.35 -0.40
N LYS A 92 36.95 9.14 -0.07
CA LYS A 92 35.65 8.62 0.41
C LYS A 92 34.93 7.79 -0.65
N LEU A 93 34.83 8.29 -1.89
CA LEU A 93 34.22 7.56 -3.01
C LEU A 93 34.93 6.22 -3.23
N GLN A 94 36.27 6.22 -3.24
CA GLN A 94 37.06 5.01 -3.37
C GLN A 94 36.85 4.03 -2.20
N SER A 95 36.69 4.53 -0.97
CA SER A 95 36.37 3.68 0.19
C SER A 95 34.97 3.04 0.08
N ILE A 96 34.01 3.77 -0.51
CA ILE A 96 32.65 3.28 -0.77
C ILE A 96 32.67 2.25 -1.90
N GLU A 97 33.37 2.53 -3.01
CA GLU A 97 33.54 1.60 -4.13
C GLU A 97 34.22 0.29 -3.67
N ASN A 98 35.30 0.37 -2.90
CA ASN A 98 35.96 -0.80 -2.33
C ASN A 98 35.04 -1.56 -1.36
N GLY A 99 34.20 -0.85 -0.61
CA GLY A 99 33.17 -1.44 0.25
C GLY A 99 32.11 -2.21 -0.54
N ILE A 100 31.63 -1.62 -1.64
CA ILE A 100 30.67 -2.24 -2.57
C ILE A 100 31.29 -3.48 -3.23
N ASP A 101 32.52 -3.39 -3.75
CA ASP A 101 33.24 -4.52 -4.34
C ASP A 101 33.44 -5.65 -3.31
N SER A 102 33.75 -5.31 -2.05
CA SER A 102 33.89 -6.31 -0.99
C SER A 102 32.57 -7.01 -0.65
N LEU A 103 31.45 -6.27 -0.62
CA LEU A 103 30.12 -6.83 -0.38
C LEU A 103 29.66 -7.70 -1.54
N GLN A 104 29.87 -7.26 -2.79
CA GLN A 104 29.58 -8.06 -3.98
C GLN A 104 30.42 -9.34 -4.03
N ASN A 105 31.69 -9.29 -3.62
CA ASN A 105 32.53 -10.48 -3.54
C ASN A 105 32.08 -11.44 -2.43
N ILE A 106 31.64 -10.94 -1.27
CA ILE A 106 31.06 -11.77 -0.19
C ILE A 106 29.76 -12.43 -0.66
N GLU A 107 28.92 -11.70 -1.38
CA GLU A 107 27.65 -12.21 -1.93
C GLU A 107 27.90 -13.25 -3.03
N ASN A 108 28.89 -13.03 -3.89
CA ASN A 108 29.33 -13.99 -4.91
C ASN A 108 29.97 -15.25 -4.28
N ASP A 109 30.75 -15.11 -3.20
CA ASP A 109 31.34 -16.25 -2.48
C ASP A 109 30.29 -17.04 -1.67
N ALA A 110 29.26 -16.38 -1.13
CA ALA A 110 28.10 -17.06 -0.53
C ALA A 110 27.24 -17.78 -1.59
N ASN A 111 27.25 -17.29 -2.84
CA ASN A 111 26.49 -17.87 -3.93
C ASN A 111 27.16 -19.11 -4.56
N ASN A 112 28.48 -19.29 -4.40
CA ASN A 112 29.18 -20.52 -4.74
C ASN A 112 28.95 -21.57 -3.64
N ALA A 113 28.03 -22.51 -3.88
CA ALA A 113 27.70 -23.57 -2.94
C ALA A 113 28.96 -24.38 -2.55
N LEU A 114 29.42 -24.22 -1.29
CA LEU A 114 30.52 -25.01 -0.71
C LEU A 114 30.15 -26.49 -0.51
N ALA A 115 28.85 -26.80 -0.53
CA ALA A 115 28.32 -28.15 -0.40
C ALA A 115 27.63 -28.57 -1.70
N THR A 116 27.93 -29.78 -2.19
CA THR A 116 27.22 -30.36 -3.32
C THR A 116 25.79 -30.70 -2.90
N PRO A 117 24.74 -30.15 -3.56
CA PRO A 117 23.36 -30.50 -3.23
C PRO A 117 23.11 -31.98 -3.49
N PRO A 118 22.14 -32.61 -2.80
CA PRO A 118 21.72 -33.96 -3.16
C PRO A 118 21.27 -33.98 -4.62
N ASN A 119 21.55 -35.07 -5.32
CA ASN A 119 21.10 -35.24 -6.69
C ASN A 119 19.56 -35.18 -6.72
N GLN A 120 19.01 -34.22 -7.47
CA GLN A 120 17.56 -33.98 -7.53
C GLN A 120 16.76 -35.19 -8.05
N ASN A 121 17.42 -36.14 -8.73
CA ASN A 121 16.81 -37.38 -9.20
C ASN A 121 16.81 -38.52 -8.16
N ASP A 122 17.55 -38.37 -7.06
CA ASP A 122 17.60 -39.40 -6.02
C ASP A 122 16.36 -39.28 -5.13
N GLN A 123 15.69 -40.40 -4.90
CA GLN A 123 14.61 -40.45 -3.93
C GLN A 123 15.20 -40.27 -2.53
N LEU A 124 14.92 -39.12 -1.92
CA LEU A 124 15.33 -38.85 -0.54
C LEU A 124 14.63 -39.82 0.43
N PRO A 125 15.29 -40.17 1.56
CA PRO A 125 14.66 -40.99 2.60
C PRO A 125 13.34 -40.39 3.09
N PHE A 126 12.45 -41.24 3.62
CA PHE A 126 11.18 -40.79 4.18
C PHE A 126 11.40 -39.72 5.27
N GLY A 127 10.68 -38.60 5.15
CA GLY A 127 10.75 -37.47 6.07
C GLY A 127 11.95 -36.53 5.83
N VAL A 128 12.74 -36.75 4.78
CA VAL A 128 13.82 -35.85 4.37
C VAL A 128 13.38 -35.06 3.15
N GLU A 129 13.39 -33.74 3.29
CA GLU A 129 13.11 -32.80 2.20
C GLU A 129 14.32 -31.90 1.99
N PHE A 130 14.61 -31.55 0.74
CA PHE A 130 15.68 -30.63 0.36
C PHE A 130 15.08 -29.49 -0.45
N TYR A 131 15.48 -28.27 -0.11
CA TYR A 131 15.09 -27.05 -0.79
C TYR A 131 16.33 -26.18 -0.94
N ASP A 132 16.74 -25.88 -2.18
CA ASP A 132 17.65 -24.76 -2.41
C ASP A 132 16.81 -23.48 -2.43
N LEU A 133 17.03 -22.60 -1.45
CA LEU A 133 16.23 -21.39 -1.33
C LEU A 133 16.48 -20.39 -2.47
N LYS A 134 17.57 -20.56 -3.22
CA LYS A 134 17.86 -19.76 -4.43
C LYS A 134 16.89 -20.06 -5.58
N ASP A 135 16.24 -21.22 -5.57
CA ASP A 135 15.29 -21.63 -6.61
C ASP A 135 13.92 -20.95 -6.44
N TYR A 136 13.67 -20.28 -5.31
CA TYR A 136 12.37 -19.72 -4.94
C TYR A 136 12.42 -18.20 -4.76
N GLU A 137 12.96 -17.53 -5.77
CA GLU A 137 12.95 -16.08 -5.88
C GLU A 137 11.73 -15.59 -6.68
N GLY A 138 11.22 -14.42 -6.33
CA GLY A 138 10.11 -13.79 -7.04
C GLY A 138 10.61 -13.01 -8.26
N THR A 139 10.13 -13.36 -9.45
CA THR A 139 10.53 -12.71 -10.71
C THR A 139 9.37 -12.02 -11.43
N VAL A 140 9.69 -11.25 -12.47
CA VAL A 140 8.68 -10.54 -13.30
C VAL A 140 7.76 -11.47 -14.07
N ASP A 141 8.16 -12.74 -14.28
CA ASP A 141 7.41 -13.72 -15.07
C ASP A 141 6.97 -14.92 -14.23
N GLY A 142 6.54 -14.65 -12.99
CA GLY A 142 6.28 -15.71 -12.02
C GLY A 142 5.30 -16.78 -12.48
N LYS A 143 4.32 -16.42 -13.30
CA LYS A 143 3.35 -17.39 -13.84
C LYS A 143 4.00 -18.43 -14.76
N ASN A 144 4.91 -18.02 -15.64
CA ASN A 144 5.57 -18.94 -16.56
C ASN A 144 6.70 -19.73 -15.87
N ASN A 145 7.22 -19.21 -14.77
CA ASN A 145 8.23 -19.85 -13.93
C ASN A 145 7.62 -20.75 -12.83
N ASP A 146 6.31 -20.98 -12.85
CA ASP A 146 5.58 -21.76 -11.84
C ASP A 146 5.83 -21.28 -10.39
N GLU A 147 6.04 -19.97 -10.21
CA GLU A 147 6.32 -19.37 -8.91
C GLU A 147 5.09 -19.40 -8.01
N ILE A 148 5.28 -19.90 -6.79
CA ILE A 148 4.17 -20.13 -5.86
C ILE A 148 3.95 -18.87 -5.00
N VAL A 149 2.68 -18.44 -4.97
CA VAL A 149 2.21 -17.31 -4.17
C VAL A 149 1.56 -17.81 -2.88
N LEU A 150 1.95 -17.24 -1.75
CA LEU A 150 1.26 -17.40 -0.47
C LEU A 150 0.31 -16.23 -0.25
N LEU A 151 -1.00 -16.45 -0.40
CA LEU A 151 -2.06 -15.48 -0.10
C LEU A 151 -2.44 -15.54 1.39
N LEU A 152 -2.24 -14.43 2.10
CA LEU A 152 -2.47 -14.31 3.54
C LEU A 152 -3.64 -13.37 3.83
N ILE A 153 -4.65 -13.87 4.55
CA ILE A 153 -5.88 -13.13 4.86
C ILE A 153 -6.17 -13.20 6.37
N PRO A 154 -5.93 -12.12 7.13
CA PRO A 154 -6.38 -12.02 8.52
C PRO A 154 -7.89 -11.76 8.58
N LEU A 155 -8.59 -12.41 9.51
CA LEU A 155 -10.04 -12.40 9.63
C LEU A 155 -10.49 -12.10 11.06
N ARG A 156 -11.44 -11.18 11.18
CA ARG A 156 -12.14 -10.87 12.42
C ARG A 156 -13.56 -10.42 12.10
N ASN A 157 -14.57 -11.06 12.69
CA ASN A 157 -15.99 -10.72 12.47
C ASN A 157 -16.37 -10.57 10.98
N ALA A 158 -15.84 -11.45 10.15
CA ALA A 158 -15.88 -11.36 8.70
C ALA A 158 -17.03 -12.15 8.04
N GLU A 159 -17.86 -12.86 8.81
CA GLU A 159 -18.96 -13.72 8.30
C GLU A 159 -19.71 -13.12 7.10
N LYS A 160 -20.10 -11.84 7.20
CA LYS A 160 -20.91 -11.15 6.20
C LYS A 160 -20.16 -10.83 4.90
N VAL A 161 -18.85 -10.59 4.99
CA VAL A 161 -18.02 -10.18 3.85
C VAL A 161 -17.36 -11.37 3.14
N LEU A 162 -17.31 -12.55 3.77
CA LEU A 162 -16.72 -13.76 3.18
C LEU A 162 -17.26 -14.09 1.77
N PRO A 163 -18.58 -14.05 1.48
CA PRO A 163 -19.07 -14.31 0.12
C PRO A 163 -18.45 -13.40 -0.96
N LEU A 164 -18.26 -12.12 -0.64
CA LEU A 164 -17.63 -11.15 -1.53
C LEU A 164 -16.13 -11.46 -1.69
N MET A 165 -15.44 -11.73 -0.58
CA MET A 165 -14.02 -12.12 -0.57
C MET A 165 -13.78 -13.31 -1.51
N PHE A 166 -14.58 -14.38 -1.40
CA PHE A 166 -14.44 -15.56 -2.25
C PHE A 166 -14.68 -15.25 -3.73
N ARG A 167 -15.70 -14.46 -4.07
CA ARG A 167 -15.92 -14.01 -5.46
C ARG A 167 -14.74 -13.27 -6.03
N ASN A 168 -14.12 -12.42 -5.20
CA ASN A 168 -12.98 -11.64 -5.61
C ASN A 168 -11.70 -12.49 -5.73
N MET A 169 -11.46 -13.43 -4.80
CA MET A 169 -10.35 -14.38 -4.88
C MET A 169 -10.43 -15.25 -6.13
N MET A 170 -11.62 -15.78 -6.46
CA MET A 170 -11.83 -16.56 -7.68
C MET A 170 -11.57 -15.75 -8.96
N ASN A 171 -11.63 -14.42 -8.90
CA ASN A 171 -11.39 -13.54 -10.05
C ASN A 171 -9.89 -13.33 -10.35
N ILE A 172 -8.98 -13.87 -9.53
CA ILE A 172 -7.54 -13.80 -9.78
C ILE A 172 -7.20 -14.68 -10.97
N THR A 173 -6.47 -14.15 -11.95
CA THR A 173 -6.13 -14.88 -13.19
C THR A 173 -4.83 -15.68 -13.11
N TYR A 174 -4.03 -15.44 -12.07
CA TYR A 174 -2.87 -16.27 -11.75
C TYR A 174 -3.33 -17.71 -11.50
N SER A 175 -2.51 -18.71 -11.86
CA SER A 175 -3.00 -20.09 -11.76
C SER A 175 -3.31 -20.45 -10.31
N HIS A 176 -4.54 -20.89 -10.04
CA HIS A 176 -4.95 -21.24 -8.68
C HIS A 176 -4.12 -22.41 -8.11
N ASN A 177 -3.59 -23.27 -8.98
CA ASN A 177 -2.65 -24.35 -8.64
C ASN A 177 -1.27 -23.85 -8.19
N LEU A 178 -0.99 -22.55 -8.29
CA LEU A 178 0.23 -21.90 -7.81
C LEU A 178 -0.05 -20.95 -6.62
N ILE A 179 -1.24 -21.00 -6.04
CA ILE A 179 -1.62 -20.13 -4.90
C ILE A 179 -1.94 -21.01 -3.69
N ASP A 180 -1.11 -20.90 -2.66
CA ASP A 180 -1.42 -21.39 -1.32
C ASP A 180 -2.14 -20.28 -0.55
N ILE A 181 -3.25 -20.61 0.11
CA ILE A 181 -4.00 -19.63 0.92
C ILE A 181 -3.82 -19.97 2.39
N ALA A 182 -3.60 -18.96 3.22
CA ALA A 182 -3.69 -19.10 4.67
C ALA A 182 -4.57 -18.01 5.29
N PHE A 183 -5.51 -18.46 6.12
CA PHE A 183 -6.41 -17.61 6.89
C PHE A 183 -6.00 -17.62 8.36
N LEU A 184 -6.13 -16.48 9.04
CA LEU A 184 -6.07 -16.40 10.50
C LEU A 184 -7.36 -15.79 11.05
N VAL A 185 -8.17 -16.58 11.75
CA VAL A 185 -9.34 -16.10 12.47
C VAL A 185 -8.94 -15.75 13.91
N SER A 186 -9.14 -14.49 14.31
CA SER A 186 -8.69 -13.98 15.62
C SER A 186 -9.63 -12.93 16.19
N ASP A 187 -9.79 -12.94 17.51
CA ASP A 187 -10.47 -11.91 18.31
C ASP A 187 -11.92 -11.62 17.86
N CYS A 188 -12.63 -12.66 17.37
CA CYS A 188 -14.04 -12.58 17.00
C CYS A 188 -14.93 -12.32 18.23
N SER A 189 -16.05 -11.63 18.01
CA SER A 189 -17.04 -11.34 19.05
C SER A 189 -17.86 -12.59 19.41
N ASP A 190 -18.44 -12.59 20.61
CA ASP A 190 -19.37 -13.65 21.01
C ASP A 190 -20.53 -13.80 20.01
N GLY A 191 -20.76 -15.03 19.54
CA GLY A 191 -21.82 -15.35 18.58
C GLY A 191 -21.46 -15.11 17.11
N ASP A 192 -20.25 -14.64 16.80
CA ASP A 192 -19.75 -14.54 15.43
C ASP A 192 -19.54 -15.94 14.79
N LYS A 193 -19.85 -16.06 13.49
CA LYS A 193 -19.74 -17.31 12.73
C LYS A 193 -18.71 -17.27 11.61
N THR A 194 -17.70 -16.41 11.73
CA THR A 194 -16.64 -16.29 10.71
C THR A 194 -15.96 -17.63 10.43
N LEU A 195 -15.58 -18.36 11.49
CA LEU A 195 -14.87 -19.63 11.34
C LEU A 195 -15.75 -20.72 10.69
N GLU A 196 -17.00 -20.85 11.12
CA GLU A 196 -17.98 -21.81 10.56
C GLU A 196 -18.21 -21.53 9.06
N THR A 197 -18.47 -20.28 8.72
CA THR A 197 -18.73 -19.86 7.34
C THR A 197 -17.49 -20.00 6.46
N LEU A 198 -16.31 -19.68 6.99
CA LEU A 198 -15.05 -19.86 6.28
C LEU A 198 -14.83 -21.35 5.93
N TYR A 199 -15.07 -22.26 6.88
CA TYR A 199 -14.92 -23.69 6.64
C TYR A 199 -15.90 -24.18 5.56
N GLU A 200 -17.16 -23.77 5.61
CA GLU A 200 -18.17 -24.11 4.60
C GLU A 200 -17.73 -23.67 3.19
N LEU A 201 -17.31 -22.41 3.06
CA LEU A 201 -16.97 -21.83 1.75
C LEU A 201 -15.63 -22.36 1.21
N THR A 202 -14.63 -22.56 2.05
CA THR A 202 -13.34 -23.15 1.63
C THR A 202 -13.52 -24.60 1.17
N ALA A 203 -14.29 -25.42 1.88
CA ALA A 203 -14.60 -26.79 1.46
C ALA A 203 -15.32 -26.80 0.12
N ALA A 204 -16.36 -25.97 -0.04
CA ALA A 204 -17.09 -25.86 -1.30
C ALA A 204 -16.22 -25.35 -2.46
N MET A 205 -15.24 -24.48 -2.19
CA MET A 205 -14.27 -24.01 -3.18
C MET A 205 -13.38 -25.14 -3.68
N GLN A 206 -12.80 -25.93 -2.76
CA GLN A 206 -11.92 -27.04 -3.12
C GLN A 206 -12.66 -28.17 -3.84
N GLU A 207 -13.97 -28.29 -3.64
CA GLU A 207 -14.84 -29.23 -4.36
C GLU A 207 -15.44 -28.67 -5.66
N SER A 208 -15.10 -27.44 -6.06
CA SER A 208 -15.69 -26.73 -7.21
C SER A 208 -17.22 -26.63 -7.16
N LYS A 209 -17.78 -26.46 -5.95
CA LYS A 209 -19.23 -26.32 -5.66
C LYS A 209 -19.60 -24.95 -5.11
N LEU A 210 -18.66 -24.00 -5.09
CA LEU A 210 -18.84 -22.71 -4.40
C LEU A 210 -19.88 -21.80 -5.06
N ILE A 211 -19.92 -21.72 -6.39
CA ILE A 211 -20.80 -20.78 -7.10
C ILE A 211 -22.29 -20.98 -6.74
N PRO A 212 -22.87 -22.20 -6.81
CA PRO A 212 -24.26 -22.42 -6.40
C PRO A 212 -24.56 -21.99 -4.97
N ILE A 213 -23.61 -22.18 -4.04
CA ILE A 213 -23.75 -21.78 -2.64
C ILE A 213 -23.78 -20.26 -2.51
N LEU A 214 -22.87 -19.56 -3.18
CA LEU A 214 -22.83 -18.09 -3.19
C LEU A 214 -24.11 -17.51 -3.79
N GLU A 215 -24.59 -18.05 -4.90
CA GLU A 215 -25.85 -17.62 -5.52
C GLU A 215 -27.07 -17.88 -4.62
N ALA A 216 -27.10 -19.03 -3.93
CA ALA A 216 -28.16 -19.34 -2.99
C ALA A 216 -28.17 -18.37 -1.79
N LYS A 217 -26.99 -18.07 -1.22
CA LYS A 217 -26.84 -17.09 -0.14
C LYS A 217 -27.28 -15.70 -0.60
N GLU A 218 -26.90 -15.24 -1.79
CA GLU A 218 -27.38 -13.96 -2.34
C GLU A 218 -28.91 -13.91 -2.55
N LYS A 219 -29.50 -15.00 -3.06
CA LYS A 219 -30.96 -15.10 -3.25
C LYS A 219 -31.70 -15.07 -1.92
N GLN A 220 -31.18 -15.73 -0.88
CA GLN A 220 -31.76 -15.69 0.46
C GLN A 220 -31.74 -14.28 1.06
N THR A 221 -30.63 -13.55 0.88
CA THR A 221 -30.52 -12.15 1.30
C THR A 221 -31.55 -11.25 0.59
N LYS A 222 -31.76 -11.45 -0.73
CA LYS A 222 -32.77 -10.71 -1.52
C LYS A 222 -34.22 -11.14 -1.26
N GLY A 223 -34.44 -12.42 -0.93
CA GLY A 223 -35.75 -13.06 -0.79
C GLY A 223 -36.46 -12.79 0.55
N LYS A 224 -35.75 -12.31 1.58
CA LYS A 224 -36.34 -11.86 2.85
C LYS A 224 -36.99 -10.47 2.75
N GLY A 225 -37.78 -10.22 1.70
CA GLY A 225 -38.97 -9.34 1.64
C GLY A 225 -38.94 -7.93 2.26
N VAL A 226 -37.79 -7.41 2.65
CA VAL A 226 -37.58 -6.10 3.23
C VAL A 226 -36.28 -5.62 2.61
N PHE A 227 -36.31 -4.56 1.81
CA PHE A 227 -35.12 -3.73 1.62
C PHE A 227 -34.65 -3.35 3.02
N GLY A 228 -33.71 -4.10 3.58
CA GLY A 228 -33.09 -3.77 4.85
C GLY A 228 -32.55 -2.35 4.73
N SER A 229 -32.64 -1.56 5.80
CA SER A 229 -32.03 -0.24 5.83
C SER A 229 -30.54 -0.25 5.42
N SER A 230 -29.88 -1.41 5.55
CA SER A 230 -28.50 -1.68 5.17
C SER A 230 -28.21 -1.66 3.68
N ASP A 231 -29.16 -1.99 2.79
CA ASP A 231 -28.89 -2.09 1.34
C ASP A 231 -29.47 -0.91 0.56
N LEU A 232 -30.13 0.02 1.28
CA LEU A 232 -30.69 1.23 0.68
C LEU A 232 -29.61 2.12 0.08
N TYR A 233 -28.37 2.09 0.61
CA TYR A 233 -27.28 2.89 0.06
C TYR A 233 -26.98 2.53 -1.40
N LEU A 234 -27.21 1.27 -1.83
CA LEU A 234 -26.98 0.82 -3.21
C LEU A 234 -27.81 1.64 -4.23
N LYS A 235 -28.96 2.19 -3.82
CA LYS A 235 -29.79 3.07 -4.67
C LYS A 235 -29.16 4.43 -4.91
N TYR A 236 -28.21 4.81 -4.08
CA TYR A 236 -27.51 6.09 -4.12
C TYR A 236 -26.08 5.95 -4.66
N MET A 237 -25.61 4.73 -4.92
CA MET A 237 -24.32 4.49 -5.55
C MET A 237 -24.36 4.89 -7.03
N PRO A 238 -23.22 5.30 -7.63
CA PRO A 238 -23.15 5.57 -9.06
C PRO A 238 -23.56 4.35 -9.89
N GLU A 239 -24.36 4.56 -10.94
CA GLU A 239 -24.91 3.45 -11.75
C GLU A 239 -23.81 2.64 -12.46
N ASP A 240 -22.82 3.33 -13.01
CA ASP A 240 -21.68 2.69 -13.69
C ASP A 240 -20.88 1.81 -12.73
N TYR A 241 -20.72 2.26 -11.49
CA TYR A 241 -20.06 1.45 -10.45
C TYR A 241 -20.86 0.17 -10.15
N ILE A 242 -22.18 0.26 -9.94
CA ILE A 242 -23.04 -0.93 -9.71
C ILE A 242 -22.99 -1.88 -10.90
N LYS A 243 -22.96 -1.35 -12.12
CA LYS A 243 -22.81 -2.14 -13.34
C LYS A 243 -21.46 -2.84 -13.41
N ASN A 244 -20.38 -2.15 -13.02
CA ASN A 244 -19.03 -2.71 -13.00
C ASN A 244 -18.91 -3.83 -11.97
N VAL A 245 -19.39 -3.65 -10.73
CA VAL A 245 -19.40 -4.70 -9.70
C VAL A 245 -20.14 -5.93 -10.19
N LYS A 246 -21.35 -5.75 -10.77
CA LYS A 246 -22.12 -6.87 -11.34
C LYS A 246 -21.35 -7.56 -12.46
N LYS A 247 -20.74 -6.80 -13.36
CA LYS A 247 -19.97 -7.34 -14.49
C LYS A 247 -18.77 -8.16 -14.02
N SER A 248 -18.03 -7.70 -13.01
CA SER A 248 -16.85 -8.38 -12.46
C SER A 248 -17.15 -9.78 -11.92
N TYR A 249 -18.39 -10.03 -11.49
CA TYR A 249 -18.81 -11.29 -10.88
C TYR A 249 -19.86 -12.05 -11.68
N SER A 250 -20.03 -11.70 -12.96
CA SER A 250 -20.95 -12.37 -13.88
C SER A 250 -20.19 -13.10 -15.00
N PRO A 251 -20.74 -14.18 -15.57
CA PRO A 251 -20.15 -14.86 -16.71
C PRO A 251 -19.96 -13.94 -17.94
N PRO A 252 -19.02 -14.26 -18.86
CA PRO A 252 -18.15 -15.43 -18.84
C PRO A 252 -16.98 -15.28 -17.86
N PHE A 253 -16.69 -16.36 -17.12
CA PHE A 253 -15.54 -16.42 -16.23
C PHE A 253 -14.27 -16.88 -16.97
N HIS A 254 -13.10 -16.50 -16.46
CA HIS A 254 -11.82 -17.01 -16.97
C HIS A 254 -11.61 -18.48 -16.58
N SER A 255 -10.65 -19.14 -17.23
CA SER A 255 -10.40 -20.59 -17.08
C SER A 255 -10.02 -21.03 -15.66
N GLU A 256 -9.49 -20.12 -14.84
CA GLU A 256 -9.11 -20.42 -13.45
C GLU A 256 -10.27 -20.27 -12.45
N TYR A 257 -11.35 -19.54 -12.78
CA TYR A 257 -12.33 -19.05 -11.80
C TYR A 257 -12.95 -20.13 -10.90
N GLU A 258 -13.25 -21.31 -11.46
CA GLU A 258 -13.85 -22.44 -10.73
C GLU A 258 -12.83 -23.48 -10.25
N LYS A 259 -11.55 -23.31 -10.59
CA LYS A 259 -10.50 -24.25 -10.21
C LYS A 259 -10.19 -24.12 -8.71
N PRO A 260 -9.92 -25.24 -8.03
CA PRO A 260 -9.46 -25.22 -6.66
C PRO A 260 -8.11 -24.50 -6.55
N PHE A 261 -7.83 -23.99 -5.37
CA PHE A 261 -6.52 -23.46 -5.02
C PHE A 261 -5.57 -24.59 -4.64
N ARG A 262 -4.26 -24.37 -4.81
CA ARG A 262 -3.21 -25.37 -4.54
C ARG A 262 -3.33 -25.96 -3.14
N SER A 263 -3.49 -25.08 -2.14
CA SER A 263 -3.77 -25.49 -0.76
C SER A 263 -4.47 -24.38 0.01
N ILE A 264 -5.16 -24.77 1.09
CA ILE A 264 -5.81 -23.83 2.02
C ILE A 264 -5.47 -24.26 3.44
N GLN A 265 -5.01 -23.32 4.25
CA GLN A 265 -4.71 -23.49 5.67
C GLN A 265 -5.58 -22.51 6.47
N ILE A 266 -6.26 -23.00 7.52
CA ILE A 266 -7.07 -22.17 8.40
C ILE A 266 -6.47 -22.24 9.79
N TYR A 267 -6.05 -21.08 10.31
CA TYR A 267 -5.52 -20.91 11.65
C TYR A 267 -6.52 -20.15 12.50
N GLN A 268 -6.61 -20.50 13.78
CA GLN A 268 -7.37 -19.76 14.78
C GLN A 268 -6.47 -19.41 15.95
N LYS A 269 -6.42 -18.13 16.32
CA LYS A 269 -5.68 -17.68 17.50
C LYS A 269 -6.14 -16.30 17.92
N ASP A 270 -6.50 -16.16 19.19
CA ASP A 270 -6.83 -14.85 19.77
C ASP A 270 -5.59 -14.16 20.35
N PHE A 271 -5.59 -12.83 20.30
CA PHE A 271 -4.51 -11.97 20.78
C PHE A 271 -4.96 -11.06 21.92
N GLY A 272 -6.22 -11.17 22.36
CA GLY A 272 -6.76 -10.44 23.50
C GLY A 272 -7.02 -8.98 23.16
N GLN A 273 -7.46 -8.69 21.93
CA GLN A 273 -7.79 -7.33 21.53
C GLN A 273 -9.11 -6.89 22.21
N VAL A 274 -8.98 -6.34 23.44
CA VAL A 274 -10.11 -5.90 24.27
C VAL A 274 -10.93 -4.85 23.52
N ILE A 275 -12.20 -5.16 23.28
CA ILE A 275 -13.16 -4.23 22.65
C ILE A 275 -13.62 -3.25 23.73
N GLY A 276 -13.17 -1.99 23.65
CA GLY A 276 -13.92 -0.88 24.23
C GLY A 276 -15.19 -0.63 23.42
N GLN A 277 -16.36 -0.68 24.04
CA GLN A 277 -17.69 -0.54 23.41
C GLN A 277 -18.05 0.90 22.97
N GLY A 278 -17.13 1.66 22.38
CA GLY A 278 -17.41 3.02 21.92
C GLY A 278 -16.63 3.41 20.68
N PHE A 279 -17.29 4.00 19.68
CA PHE A 279 -16.62 4.65 18.55
C PHE A 279 -15.73 5.81 19.02
N SER A 280 -16.06 6.44 20.15
CA SER A 280 -15.28 7.52 20.80
C SER A 280 -13.95 7.05 21.41
N ASP A 281 -13.88 5.82 21.93
CA ASP A 281 -12.71 5.32 22.67
C ASP A 281 -11.65 4.72 21.74
N ARG A 282 -11.98 4.52 20.45
CA ARG A 282 -11.05 4.00 19.42
C ARG A 282 -10.19 5.07 18.78
N HIS A 283 -10.42 6.34 19.10
CA HIS A 283 -9.73 7.50 18.50
C HIS A 283 -8.70 8.15 19.44
N ASP A 284 -8.44 7.58 20.62
CA ASP A 284 -7.24 7.98 21.36
C ASP A 284 -6.00 7.39 20.65
N ILE A 285 -5.07 8.25 20.24
CA ILE A 285 -3.84 7.90 19.51
C ILE A 285 -3.10 6.76 20.20
N LYS A 286 -3.07 6.76 21.54
CA LYS A 286 -2.40 5.70 22.31
C LYS A 286 -3.07 4.34 22.11
N ILE A 287 -4.39 4.31 22.01
CA ILE A 287 -5.15 3.08 21.76
C ILE A 287 -4.90 2.56 20.34
N GLN A 288 -4.77 3.46 19.36
CA GLN A 288 -4.41 3.06 17.99
C GLN A 288 -3.02 2.43 17.91
N GLY A 289 -2.03 2.97 18.61
CA GLY A 289 -0.69 2.38 18.69
C GLY A 289 -0.72 0.95 19.24
N ILE A 290 -1.45 0.72 20.33
CA ILE A 290 -1.62 -0.62 20.92
C ILE A 290 -2.32 -1.56 19.93
N ARG A 291 -3.37 -1.09 19.25
CA ARG A 291 -4.11 -1.87 18.26
C ARG A 291 -3.21 -2.33 17.12
N ARG A 292 -2.40 -1.43 16.55
CA ARG A 292 -1.46 -1.76 15.47
C ARG A 292 -0.43 -2.79 15.92
N LYS A 293 0.15 -2.64 17.11
CA LYS A 293 1.09 -3.64 17.68
C LYS A 293 0.45 -5.04 17.78
N LEU A 294 -0.81 -5.14 18.20
CA LEU A 294 -1.56 -6.40 18.24
C LEU A 294 -1.82 -6.97 16.83
N MET A 295 -2.20 -6.13 15.86
CA MET A 295 -2.38 -6.54 14.47
C MET A 295 -1.07 -7.03 13.84
N GLY A 296 0.05 -6.34 14.09
CA GLY A 296 1.38 -6.77 13.63
C GLY A 296 1.73 -8.15 14.18
N ARG A 297 1.40 -8.41 15.45
CA ARG A 297 1.54 -9.75 16.04
C ARG A 297 0.70 -10.79 15.31
N ALA A 298 -0.58 -10.52 15.03
CA ALA A 298 -1.44 -11.45 14.30
C ALA A 298 -0.89 -11.76 12.90
N ARG A 299 -0.47 -10.74 12.14
CA ARG A 299 0.17 -10.92 10.83
C ARG A 299 1.44 -11.77 10.93
N ASN A 300 2.32 -11.49 11.89
CA ASN A 300 3.55 -12.28 12.05
C ASN A 300 3.28 -13.75 12.41
N TRP A 301 2.25 -14.04 13.22
CA TRP A 301 1.84 -15.42 13.51
C TRP A 301 1.31 -16.13 12.26
N LEU A 302 0.47 -15.47 11.47
CA LEU A 302 -0.03 -16.02 10.21
C LEU A 302 1.13 -16.31 9.23
N LEU A 303 2.01 -15.33 9.03
CA LEU A 303 3.17 -15.45 8.13
C LEU A 303 4.10 -16.59 8.56
N SER A 304 4.57 -16.57 9.81
CA SER A 304 5.57 -17.54 10.29
C SER A 304 5.06 -18.98 10.31
N THR A 305 3.75 -19.18 10.43
CA THR A 305 3.15 -20.52 10.39
C THR A 305 2.93 -21.00 8.96
N ALA A 306 2.55 -20.08 8.05
CA ALA A 306 2.15 -20.42 6.69
C ALA A 306 3.31 -20.43 5.68
N LEU A 307 4.34 -19.59 5.85
CA LEU A 307 5.46 -19.46 4.92
C LEU A 307 6.27 -20.76 4.83
N LYS A 308 6.52 -21.22 3.60
CA LYS A 308 7.26 -22.43 3.28
C LYS A 308 8.51 -22.11 2.45
N PRO A 309 9.49 -23.05 2.36
CA PRO A 309 10.70 -22.87 1.57
C PRO A 309 10.43 -22.58 0.09
N TYR A 310 9.36 -23.15 -0.47
CA TYR A 310 9.06 -23.09 -1.90
C TYR A 310 8.23 -21.87 -2.35
N HIS A 311 7.85 -20.97 -1.43
CA HIS A 311 7.10 -19.76 -1.81
C HIS A 311 8.04 -18.74 -2.45
N SER A 312 7.69 -18.21 -3.62
CA SER A 312 8.43 -17.10 -4.25
C SER A 312 7.82 -15.74 -3.89
N TRP A 313 6.52 -15.73 -3.62
CA TRP A 313 5.74 -14.52 -3.36
C TRP A 313 4.87 -14.66 -2.12
N VAL A 314 4.65 -13.54 -1.43
CA VAL A 314 3.66 -13.41 -0.36
C VAL A 314 2.73 -12.26 -0.74
N TYR A 315 1.43 -12.55 -0.77
CA TYR A 315 0.39 -11.58 -1.08
C TYR A 315 -0.52 -11.40 0.13
N TRP A 316 -0.47 -10.23 0.77
CA TRP A 316 -1.36 -9.86 1.85
C TRP A 316 -2.62 -9.22 1.30
N ARG A 317 -3.77 -9.61 1.83
CA ARG A 317 -5.04 -9.09 1.38
C ARG A 317 -6.05 -8.97 2.51
N ASP A 318 -6.72 -7.82 2.60
CA ASP A 318 -7.88 -7.66 3.47
C ASP A 318 -9.13 -8.36 2.88
N VAL A 319 -10.06 -8.71 3.76
CA VAL A 319 -11.26 -9.50 3.43
C VAL A 319 -12.36 -8.69 2.75
N ASP A 320 -12.32 -7.37 2.88
CA ASP A 320 -13.35 -6.40 2.52
C ASP A 320 -13.05 -5.65 1.20
N ILE A 321 -12.21 -6.26 0.35
CA ILE A 321 -11.99 -5.80 -1.03
C ILE A 321 -13.19 -6.16 -1.90
N GLU A 322 -13.78 -5.14 -2.52
CA GLU A 322 -14.95 -5.28 -3.38
C GLU A 322 -14.62 -5.45 -4.86
N MET A 323 -13.61 -4.76 -5.38
CA MET A 323 -13.16 -4.97 -6.76
C MET A 323 -11.65 -4.84 -6.88
N SER A 324 -11.05 -5.71 -7.69
CA SER A 324 -9.66 -5.64 -8.10
C SER A 324 -9.55 -6.19 -9.52
N PRO A 325 -8.60 -5.71 -10.34
CA PRO A 325 -8.31 -6.37 -11.61
C PRO A 325 -7.89 -7.83 -11.37
N GLY A 326 -8.26 -8.73 -12.29
CA GLY A 326 -7.98 -10.16 -12.12
C GLY A 326 -6.50 -10.51 -12.25
N ASP A 327 -5.77 -9.76 -13.08
CA ASP A 327 -4.33 -9.90 -13.30
C ASP A 327 -3.48 -9.17 -12.26
N ILE A 328 -4.03 -8.88 -11.07
CA ILE A 328 -3.37 -8.08 -10.04
C ILE A 328 -1.99 -8.61 -9.62
N LEU A 329 -1.83 -9.92 -9.54
CA LEU A 329 -0.54 -10.55 -9.22
C LEU A 329 0.43 -10.37 -10.38
N GLU A 330 0.06 -10.81 -11.58
CA GLU A 330 0.87 -10.66 -12.78
C GLU A 330 1.23 -9.20 -13.08
N PHE A 331 0.34 -8.26 -12.77
CA PHE A 331 0.57 -6.84 -12.95
C PHE A 331 1.64 -6.31 -11.99
N MET A 332 1.51 -6.59 -10.69
CA MET A 332 2.49 -6.11 -9.70
C MET A 332 3.85 -6.81 -9.82
N MET A 333 3.89 -8.08 -10.25
CA MET A 333 5.14 -8.81 -10.51
C MET A 333 6.01 -8.11 -11.56
N LYS A 334 5.45 -7.36 -12.51
CA LYS A 334 6.23 -6.63 -13.54
C LYS A 334 7.24 -5.63 -12.97
N PHE A 335 7.05 -5.21 -11.72
CA PHE A 335 7.92 -4.26 -11.02
C PHE A 335 8.98 -4.94 -10.15
N ALA A 336 9.01 -6.28 -10.13
CA ALA A 336 9.92 -7.10 -9.30
C ALA A 336 11.41 -6.87 -9.57
N THR A 337 11.76 -6.32 -10.74
CA THR A 337 13.14 -5.95 -11.08
C THR A 337 13.67 -4.84 -10.16
N ASP A 338 12.82 -3.86 -9.84
CA ASP A 338 13.22 -2.64 -9.15
C ASP A 338 12.68 -2.55 -7.72
N PHE A 339 11.65 -3.34 -7.39
CA PHE A 339 10.95 -3.30 -6.11
C PHE A 339 10.74 -4.70 -5.54
N ASP A 340 10.84 -4.80 -4.22
CA ASP A 340 10.66 -6.06 -3.47
C ASP A 340 9.28 -6.15 -2.81
N VAL A 341 8.66 -5.00 -2.60
CA VAL A 341 7.30 -4.82 -2.09
C VAL A 341 6.56 -3.85 -2.99
N ILE A 342 5.37 -4.23 -3.44
CA ILE A 342 4.51 -3.43 -4.32
C ILE A 342 3.10 -3.36 -3.72
N VAL A 343 2.56 -2.14 -3.65
CA VAL A 343 1.16 -1.91 -3.26
C VAL A 343 0.39 -1.12 -4.31
N PRO A 344 -0.88 -1.48 -4.58
CA PRO A 344 -1.77 -0.70 -5.42
C PRO A 344 -2.34 0.48 -4.62
N ASN A 345 -2.94 1.43 -5.33
CA ASN A 345 -3.74 2.45 -4.68
C ASN A 345 -5.09 1.88 -4.22
N VAL A 346 -5.60 2.29 -3.06
CA VAL A 346 -6.85 1.76 -2.50
C VAL A 346 -7.87 2.87 -2.29
N TRP A 347 -9.00 2.72 -2.97
CA TRP A 347 -10.11 3.68 -2.97
C TRP A 347 -11.39 3.01 -2.51
N ARG A 348 -12.33 3.83 -2.07
CA ARG A 348 -13.66 3.39 -1.63
C ARG A 348 -14.72 4.09 -2.46
N PRO A 349 -15.67 3.36 -3.05
CA PRO A 349 -16.81 3.97 -3.71
C PRO A 349 -17.72 4.59 -2.65
N LEU A 350 -18.45 5.63 -3.00
CA LEU A 350 -19.37 6.32 -2.12
C LEU A 350 -20.72 6.50 -2.80
N PRO A 351 -21.79 6.65 -2.01
CA PRO A 351 -23.01 7.23 -2.51
C PRO A 351 -22.76 8.58 -3.18
N THR A 352 -23.49 8.85 -4.26
CA THR A 352 -23.49 10.11 -5.02
C THR A 352 -23.62 11.36 -4.14
N PHE A 353 -24.37 11.28 -3.05
CA PHE A 353 -24.55 12.40 -2.10
C PHE A 353 -23.34 12.65 -1.17
N LEU A 354 -22.29 11.83 -1.26
CA LEU A 354 -21.01 11.96 -0.55
C LEU A 354 -19.83 12.18 -1.51
N GLY A 355 -20.07 12.36 -2.81
CA GLY A 355 -18.99 12.61 -3.78
C GLY A 355 -18.53 11.39 -4.59
N SER A 356 -19.30 10.28 -4.56
CA SER A 356 -19.13 9.09 -5.43
C SER A 356 -17.92 8.20 -5.20
N GLU A 357 -16.77 8.73 -4.79
CA GLU A 357 -15.57 7.97 -4.44
C GLU A 357 -14.67 8.77 -3.49
N GLN A 358 -13.82 8.09 -2.74
CA GLN A 358 -12.78 8.74 -1.95
C GLN A 358 -11.55 7.83 -1.73
N PRO A 359 -10.38 8.43 -1.47
CA PRO A 359 -9.23 7.76 -0.84
C PRO A 359 -9.66 6.92 0.37
N TYR A 360 -9.14 5.70 0.46
CA TYR A 360 -9.40 4.82 1.61
C TYR A 360 -8.16 4.58 2.46
N ASP A 361 -7.10 4.04 1.86
CA ASP A 361 -5.89 3.69 2.59
C ASP A 361 -4.90 4.86 2.62
N LEU A 362 -4.77 5.48 3.79
CA LEU A 362 -3.81 6.57 4.03
C LEU A 362 -2.48 6.08 4.62
N ASN A 363 -2.30 4.77 4.79
CA ASN A 363 -1.09 4.19 5.40
C ASN A 363 0.03 3.94 4.40
N SER A 364 -0.25 4.13 3.10
CA SER A 364 0.75 4.11 2.04
C SER A 364 1.19 5.54 1.74
N TRP A 365 2.43 5.89 2.04
CA TRP A 365 2.90 7.28 1.96
C TRP A 365 4.41 7.40 1.76
N ILE A 366 4.81 8.57 1.26
CA ILE A 366 6.19 9.03 1.12
C ILE A 366 6.55 9.89 2.33
N GLU A 367 7.69 9.61 2.96
CA GLU A 367 8.15 10.32 4.15
C GLU A 367 8.37 11.82 3.87
N SER A 368 8.19 12.65 4.88
CA SER A 368 8.42 14.09 4.79
C SER A 368 9.45 14.56 5.83
N ASN A 369 10.02 15.74 5.60
CA ASN A 369 10.93 16.34 6.57
C ASN A 369 10.22 16.67 7.89
N GLU A 370 8.95 17.07 7.82
CA GLU A 370 8.11 17.40 8.96
C GLU A 370 7.76 16.14 9.76
N GLY A 371 7.45 15.03 9.10
CA GLY A 371 7.23 13.71 9.71
C GLY A 371 8.47 13.22 10.45
N LEU A 372 9.66 13.36 9.85
CA LEU A 372 10.93 13.04 10.50
C LEU A 372 11.23 13.94 11.71
N LYS A 373 10.93 15.25 11.63
CA LYS A 373 11.08 16.16 12.78
C LYS A 373 10.13 15.82 13.91
N LEU A 374 8.88 15.48 13.59
CA LEU A 374 7.88 15.04 14.55
C LEU A 374 8.34 13.76 15.25
N ALA A 375 8.74 12.73 14.50
CA ALA A 375 9.22 11.48 15.07
C ALA A 375 10.37 11.68 16.08
N LYS A 376 11.33 12.57 15.77
CA LYS A 376 12.44 12.92 16.68
C LYS A 376 12.01 13.62 17.97
N SER A 377 10.80 14.19 18.00
CA SER A 377 10.27 14.89 19.17
C SER A 377 9.42 14.02 20.08
N LEU A 378 9.04 12.82 19.62
CA LEU A 378 8.22 11.85 20.34
C LEU A 378 9.08 10.87 21.13
N ASP A 379 8.48 10.22 22.12
CA ASP A 379 9.14 9.13 22.85
C ASP A 379 9.28 7.90 21.93
N GLU A 380 10.28 7.05 22.18
CA GLU A 380 10.56 5.87 21.35
C GLU A 380 9.35 4.91 21.24
N ASP A 381 8.52 4.87 22.28
CA ASP A 381 7.33 4.02 22.34
C ASP A 381 6.09 4.61 21.65
N ASP A 382 6.10 5.91 21.34
CA ASP A 382 4.99 6.60 20.69
C ASP A 382 4.83 6.14 19.24
N VAL A 383 3.59 5.91 18.82
CA VAL A 383 3.25 5.47 17.48
C VAL A 383 2.54 6.60 16.74
N ILE A 384 3.13 7.04 15.64
CA ILE A 384 2.51 7.90 14.64
C ILE A 384 1.51 7.05 13.87
N VAL A 385 0.27 7.51 13.81
CA VAL A 385 -0.81 6.88 13.07
C VAL A 385 -1.37 7.95 12.14
N GLU A 386 -1.31 7.69 10.83
CA GLU A 386 -1.82 8.64 9.84
C GLU A 386 -3.33 8.86 9.95
N GLY A 387 -3.78 10.07 9.60
CA GLY A 387 -5.20 10.47 9.62
C GLY A 387 -5.69 11.15 10.90
N TYR A 388 -4.79 11.43 11.86
CA TYR A 388 -5.10 12.12 13.11
C TYR A 388 -4.64 13.59 13.06
N GLU A 389 -5.51 14.53 13.45
CA GLU A 389 -5.24 15.98 13.40
C GLU A 389 -4.09 16.39 14.32
N GLU A 390 -3.85 15.59 15.37
CA GLU A 390 -2.83 15.84 16.38
C GLU A 390 -1.39 15.75 15.83
N TYR A 391 -1.19 14.99 14.74
CA TYR A 391 0.11 14.81 14.10
C TYR A 391 0.09 15.35 12.67
N ALA A 392 0.54 16.60 12.50
CA ALA A 392 0.76 17.17 11.18
C ALA A 392 2.05 16.58 10.55
N THR A 393 1.92 15.42 9.92
CA THR A 393 3.05 14.71 9.28
C THR A 393 3.43 15.28 7.92
N TRP A 394 2.52 15.95 7.21
CA TRP A 394 2.75 16.50 5.85
C TRP A 394 3.26 15.48 4.83
N ARG A 395 2.98 14.19 5.06
CA ARG A 395 3.36 13.11 4.15
C ARG A 395 2.50 13.14 2.89
N ALA A 396 3.10 12.74 1.78
CA ALA A 396 2.35 12.53 0.54
C ALA A 396 1.77 11.12 0.56
N HIS A 397 0.45 10.99 0.74
CA HIS A 397 -0.21 9.69 0.71
C HIS A 397 -0.46 9.23 -0.72
N LEU A 398 -0.18 7.96 -1.00
CA LEU A 398 -0.39 7.32 -2.30
C LEU A 398 -1.82 7.56 -2.81
N ALA A 399 -2.80 7.51 -1.90
CA ALA A 399 -4.20 7.69 -2.22
C ALA A 399 -4.54 9.03 -2.87
N TYR A 400 -3.84 10.11 -2.50
CA TYR A 400 -4.08 11.45 -3.07
C TYR A 400 -3.32 11.71 -4.38
N ILE A 401 -2.40 10.83 -4.79
CA ILE A 401 -1.61 11.00 -6.01
C ILE A 401 -2.40 10.52 -7.25
N ARG A 402 -3.46 9.72 -7.05
CA ARG A 402 -4.24 9.14 -8.14
C ARG A 402 -4.82 10.20 -9.08
N ASP A 403 -4.43 10.10 -10.34
CA ASP A 403 -5.15 10.57 -11.53
C ASP A 403 -5.89 9.38 -12.17
N VAL A 404 -7.17 9.56 -12.50
CA VAL A 404 -8.01 8.57 -13.18
C VAL A 404 -7.50 8.27 -14.59
N ASN A 405 -6.83 9.24 -15.23
CA ASN A 405 -6.26 9.09 -16.57
C ASN A 405 -4.74 8.85 -16.54
N GLY A 406 -4.16 8.66 -15.34
CA GLY A 406 -2.74 8.40 -15.18
C GLY A 406 -2.34 7.03 -15.71
N ASP A 407 -1.04 6.84 -15.95
CA ASP A 407 -0.52 5.54 -16.39
C ASP A 407 -0.60 4.54 -15.22
N PRO A 408 -1.34 3.43 -15.33
CA PRO A 408 -1.38 2.41 -14.28
C PRO A 408 -0.01 1.79 -13.99
N LYS A 409 0.97 1.95 -14.89
CA LYS A 409 2.34 1.48 -14.71
C LYS A 409 3.26 2.47 -14.00
N GLU A 410 2.80 3.69 -13.72
CA GLU A 410 3.55 4.59 -12.87
C GLU A 410 3.70 3.95 -11.48
N ILE A 411 4.93 3.94 -10.99
CA ILE A 411 5.28 3.44 -9.65
C ILE A 411 6.15 4.49 -8.98
N ILE A 412 5.93 4.71 -7.69
CA ILE A 412 6.67 5.66 -6.87
C ILE A 412 7.28 4.95 -5.67
N ASP A 413 8.47 5.34 -5.25
CA ASP A 413 9.05 4.85 -3.99
C ASP A 413 8.18 5.32 -2.81
N LEU A 414 7.90 4.42 -1.89
CA LEU A 414 7.17 4.69 -0.64
C LEU A 414 8.09 4.53 0.57
N ASP A 415 7.61 4.94 1.74
CA ASP A 415 8.25 4.74 3.05
C ASP A 415 7.33 3.99 4.02
N GLY A 416 6.03 4.33 4.01
CA GLY A 416 4.97 3.59 4.69
C GLY A 416 4.15 2.76 3.71
N VAL A 417 3.68 1.60 4.17
CA VAL A 417 2.83 0.68 3.41
C VAL A 417 1.55 0.41 4.18
N GLY A 418 0.42 0.43 3.47
CA GLY A 418 -0.86 0.02 4.03
C GLY A 418 -1.17 -1.47 3.87
N GLY A 419 -2.02 -1.98 4.75
CA GLY A 419 -2.26 -3.42 4.94
C GLY A 419 -3.23 -4.10 3.98
N VAL A 420 -3.89 -3.34 3.09
CA VAL A 420 -5.05 -3.82 2.33
C VAL A 420 -4.68 -4.80 1.22
N SER A 421 -3.61 -4.52 0.49
CA SER A 421 -3.17 -5.32 -0.67
C SER A 421 -1.66 -5.15 -0.86
N ILE A 422 -0.86 -6.13 -0.44
CA ILE A 422 0.61 -6.04 -0.50
C ILE A 422 1.16 -7.26 -1.23
N LEU A 423 1.78 -7.08 -2.39
CA LEU A 423 2.61 -8.12 -2.98
C LEU A 423 4.07 -7.91 -2.57
N SER A 424 4.70 -8.94 -2.05
CA SER A 424 6.11 -8.90 -1.65
C SER A 424 6.81 -10.20 -2.06
N LYS A 425 8.08 -10.11 -2.47
CA LYS A 425 8.91 -11.29 -2.64
C LYS A 425 9.01 -12.03 -1.30
N ALA A 426 8.93 -13.36 -1.32
CA ALA A 426 9.06 -14.15 -0.09
C ALA A 426 10.42 -13.96 0.59
N SER A 427 11.47 -13.67 -0.19
CA SER A 427 12.81 -13.35 0.32
C SER A 427 12.83 -12.14 1.25
N VAL A 428 11.95 -11.15 1.09
CA VAL A 428 11.82 -9.99 2.02
C VAL A 428 11.63 -10.45 3.46
N PHE A 429 10.75 -11.43 3.68
CA PHE A 429 10.47 -11.95 5.01
C PHE A 429 11.57 -12.91 5.50
N ARG A 430 12.21 -13.66 4.59
CA ARG A 430 13.35 -14.53 4.92
C ARG A 430 14.59 -13.73 5.33
N HIS A 431 14.78 -12.53 4.78
CA HIS A 431 15.82 -11.60 5.19
C HIS A 431 15.59 -11.01 6.60
N GLY A 432 14.38 -11.15 7.16
CA GLY A 432 14.06 -10.72 8.52
C GLY A 432 13.04 -9.58 8.62
N SER A 433 12.59 -9.02 7.49
CA SER A 433 11.48 -8.05 7.51
C SER A 433 10.19 -8.72 7.99
N ASN A 434 9.34 -7.97 8.67
CA ASN A 434 8.09 -8.44 9.26
C ASN A 434 7.18 -7.26 9.55
N PHE A 435 6.06 -7.47 10.25
CA PHE A 435 5.19 -6.40 10.74
C PHE A 435 5.53 -6.10 12.20
N PRO A 436 6.32 -5.07 12.53
CA PRO A 436 6.77 -4.85 13.90
C PRO A 436 5.59 -4.76 14.87
N ALA A 437 5.54 -5.71 15.81
CA ALA A 437 4.57 -5.75 16.91
C ALA A 437 5.01 -4.89 18.10
N PHE A 438 6.03 -4.07 17.89
CA PHE A 438 6.62 -3.08 18.78
C PHE A 438 6.81 -1.79 17.98
N THR A 439 7.17 -0.70 18.63
CA THR A 439 7.41 0.55 17.92
C THR A 439 8.74 0.48 17.17
N PHE A 440 8.72 0.70 15.86
CA PHE A 440 9.92 0.82 15.02
C PHE A 440 9.89 2.18 14.32
N MET A 441 10.85 3.05 14.63
CA MET A 441 10.90 4.43 14.12
C MET A 441 9.56 5.18 14.28
N ASN A 442 8.94 5.08 15.46
CA ASN A 442 7.62 5.62 15.79
C ASN A 442 6.44 5.07 14.97
N HIS A 443 6.57 3.88 14.37
CA HIS A 443 5.47 3.22 13.64
C HIS A 443 5.29 1.78 14.16
N ALA A 444 4.19 1.14 13.79
CA ALA A 444 3.96 -0.27 14.05
C ALA A 444 3.24 -0.92 12.86
N GLU A 445 3.21 -2.25 12.81
CA GLU A 445 2.49 -3.03 11.81
C GLU A 445 2.92 -2.74 10.36
N THR A 446 2.02 -2.35 9.45
CA THR A 446 2.34 -2.28 8.00
C THR A 446 3.20 -1.07 7.64
N GLU A 447 3.00 0.07 8.30
CA GLU A 447 3.83 1.25 8.08
C GLU A 447 5.26 1.00 8.56
N ALA A 448 5.40 0.32 9.69
CA ALA A 448 6.70 -0.09 10.20
C ALA A 448 7.34 -1.20 9.34
N PHE A 449 6.55 -2.09 8.72
CA PHE A 449 7.04 -3.04 7.72
C PHE A 449 7.66 -2.32 6.52
N GLY A 450 7.02 -1.27 6.00
CA GLY A 450 7.57 -0.42 4.94
C GLY A 450 8.92 0.18 5.32
N LYS A 451 9.00 0.82 6.50
CA LYS A 451 10.25 1.40 7.01
C LYS A 451 11.34 0.35 7.23
N LEU A 452 11.01 -0.75 7.90
CA LEU A 452 11.97 -1.82 8.21
C LEU A 452 12.55 -2.40 6.93
N THR A 453 11.69 -2.66 5.93
CA THR A 453 12.12 -3.16 4.61
C THR A 453 13.13 -2.22 3.96
N LYS A 454 12.91 -0.90 4.02
CA LYS A 454 13.87 0.09 3.49
C LYS A 454 15.16 0.18 4.29
N GLU A 455 15.09 0.14 5.61
CA GLU A 455 16.29 0.11 6.46
C GLU A 455 17.15 -1.14 6.22
N MET A 456 16.55 -2.22 5.71
CA MET A 456 17.26 -3.42 5.25
C MET A 456 17.84 -3.30 3.84
N GLY A 457 17.71 -2.13 3.18
CA GLY A 457 18.23 -1.88 1.83
C GLY A 457 17.32 -2.36 0.70
N LEU A 458 16.09 -2.79 1.01
CA LEU A 458 15.10 -3.28 0.03
C LEU A 458 14.17 -2.15 -0.41
N ARG A 459 13.52 -2.30 -1.56
CA ARG A 459 12.70 -1.25 -2.16
C ARG A 459 11.21 -1.52 -2.07
N VAL A 460 10.47 -0.46 -1.77
CA VAL A 460 9.02 -0.48 -1.58
C VAL A 460 8.38 0.51 -2.55
N GLY A 461 7.47 0.01 -3.39
CA GLY A 461 6.83 0.78 -4.46
C GLY A 461 5.31 0.85 -4.31
N GLY A 462 4.74 2.00 -4.70
CA GLY A 462 3.30 2.23 -4.75
C GLY A 462 2.85 2.55 -6.17
N LEU A 463 1.74 1.96 -6.61
CA LEU A 463 1.15 2.22 -7.93
C LEU A 463 0.00 3.25 -7.81
N PRO A 464 0.24 4.57 -7.99
CA PRO A 464 -0.75 5.62 -7.73
C PRO A 464 -2.02 5.51 -8.58
N HIS A 465 -1.92 5.01 -9.82
CA HIS A 465 -3.05 4.97 -10.76
C HIS A 465 -3.70 3.59 -10.89
N TYR A 466 -3.07 2.55 -10.33
CA TYR A 466 -3.61 1.19 -10.33
C TYR A 466 -4.45 0.96 -9.08
N THR A 467 -5.78 0.95 -9.24
CA THR A 467 -6.72 1.06 -8.13
C THR A 467 -7.38 -0.27 -7.75
N VAL A 468 -7.36 -0.58 -6.45
CA VAL A 468 -8.18 -1.60 -5.80
C VAL A 468 -9.31 -0.90 -5.02
N TRP A 469 -10.50 -1.48 -5.04
CA TRP A 469 -11.69 -0.90 -4.43
C TRP A 469 -12.09 -1.66 -3.17
N HIS A 470 -12.09 -0.95 -2.05
CA HIS A 470 -12.63 -1.42 -0.79
C HIS A 470 -14.16 -1.28 -0.77
N ILE A 471 -14.86 -2.18 -0.07
CA ILE A 471 -16.32 -2.08 0.09
C ILE A 471 -16.73 -0.78 0.80
N PHE A 472 -17.89 -0.24 0.43
CA PHE A 472 -18.54 0.83 1.21
C PHE A 472 -19.38 0.25 2.34
N GLU A 473 -18.98 0.50 3.58
CA GLU A 473 -19.79 0.23 4.75
C GLU A 473 -20.44 1.53 5.26
N PRO A 474 -21.77 1.66 5.20
CA PRO A 474 -22.44 2.88 5.62
C PRO A 474 -22.34 3.08 7.14
N SER A 475 -21.95 4.28 7.57
CA SER A 475 -22.00 4.68 8.98
C SER A 475 -23.45 4.86 9.47
N GLU A 476 -23.65 4.95 10.79
CA GLU A 476 -24.97 5.27 11.35
C GLU A 476 -25.52 6.61 10.80
N ASP A 477 -24.65 7.61 10.65
CA ASP A 477 -25.01 8.91 10.08
C ASP A 477 -25.42 8.80 8.61
N ASP A 478 -24.73 7.96 7.82
CA ASP A 478 -25.10 7.69 6.43
C ASP A 478 -26.47 7.03 6.35
N LEU A 479 -26.73 6.03 7.20
CA LEU A 479 -28.04 5.37 7.27
C LEU A 479 -29.16 6.34 7.68
N ILE A 480 -28.89 7.24 8.63
CA ILE A 480 -29.83 8.30 9.03
C ILE A 480 -30.09 9.26 7.87
N LYS A 481 -29.05 9.67 7.14
CA LYS A 481 -29.16 10.55 5.97
C LYS A 481 -29.97 9.89 4.85
N ILE A 482 -29.68 8.63 4.53
CA ILE A 482 -30.43 7.81 3.57
C ILE A 482 -31.90 7.70 3.98
N SER A 483 -32.18 7.41 5.25
CA SER A 483 -33.55 7.34 5.78
C SER A 483 -34.31 8.67 5.65
N LYS A 484 -33.64 9.81 5.90
CA LYS A 484 -34.22 11.15 5.70
C LYS A 484 -34.54 11.41 4.22
N MET A 485 -33.65 11.02 3.31
CA MET A 485 -33.87 11.18 1.86
C MET A 485 -35.03 10.32 1.36
N GLU A 486 -35.11 9.06 1.78
CA GLU A 486 -36.23 8.16 1.44
C GLU A 486 -37.57 8.69 1.96
N ARG A 487 -37.62 9.20 3.20
CA ARG A 487 -38.82 9.83 3.76
C ARG A 487 -39.25 11.07 2.96
N LYS A 488 -38.29 11.89 2.52
CA LYS A 488 -38.56 13.08 1.69
C LYS A 488 -39.12 12.67 0.32
N LYS A 489 -38.52 11.67 -0.34
CA LYS A 489 -38.98 11.13 -1.63
C LYS A 489 -40.40 10.57 -1.56
N ARG A 490 -40.75 9.86 -0.47
CA ARG A 490 -42.12 9.36 -0.25
C ARG A 490 -43.15 10.47 -0.02
N ARG A 491 -42.76 11.57 0.63
CA ARG A 491 -43.66 12.69 0.95
C ARG A 491 -43.89 13.67 -0.19
N PHE A 492 -42.88 13.87 -1.04
CA PHE A 492 -42.89 14.96 -2.04
C PHE A 492 -42.69 14.48 -3.48
N GLY A 493 -42.63 13.17 -3.73
CA GLY A 493 -42.29 12.62 -5.04
C GLY A 493 -40.79 12.69 -5.34
N SER A 494 -40.35 12.08 -6.44
CA SER A 494 -39.00 12.31 -6.96
C SER A 494 -38.90 13.75 -7.47
N ILE A 495 -37.93 14.51 -6.95
CA ILE A 495 -37.49 15.76 -7.58
C ILE A 495 -36.72 15.41 -8.84
#